data_AF-A0A0G4EJK6-F1
#
_entry.id   AF-A0A0G4EJK6-F1
#
_cell.length_a   1.000
_cell.length_b   1.000
_cell.length_c   1.000
_cell.angle_alpha   90.00
_cell.angle_beta   90.00
_cell.angle_gamma   90.00
#
_symmetry.space_group_name_H-M   'P 1'
#
loop_
_entity.id
_entity.type
_entity.pdbx_description
1 polymer ?
#
loop_
_entity_poly.entity_id
_entity_poly.type
_entity_poly.pdbx_seq_one_letter_code
_entity_poly.pdbx_strand_id
1 'polypeptide(L)'
;MSAAACEGAGDSTDEPSSSAAPATANGGEQQQQGGVPFSAVAATVTPAIAQCLSSSDYAGMIALSRIDKTLRNSLAPILLPMLMRLLAVLLSTIGLGSLVVWLIPQLPLPEALSHGCCVAYLIEQLSRRLWMMERGGSWARWKPVLEMLYLLRGKRPLVLGDDNFGVFGSRAAFMSETEAVRQWKILSWGVTVDDGGQRRPLMDGNGILCFFPDARRHPTLLVSASPFFPHAPFDLTDPHTQLNGYTYPNYSSMVAFKLFHWLISSGHINRIRHWSSFGRASAAHQRVGDLLAASQSDAAQWGAVILDTKREGGWSCRLVVVGSEAMGEGNMVAIRLGHGVGGYRCVEIFTNEWPSSQSHDQTRSVVMRVLGDQLGGKVWDEQDESGGASIVVLK
;
A
#
# COMPACT_ATOMS: atom_id res chain seq x y z
N MET A 1 20.37 9.91 -58.42
CA MET A 1 21.85 9.78 -58.38
C MET A 1 22.16 8.99 -57.12
N SER A 2 22.19 7.65 -57.23
CA SER A 2 23.37 6.77 -57.16
C SER A 2 23.78 6.46 -55.71
N ALA A 3 23.44 5.27 -55.17
CA ALA A 3 24.22 4.01 -55.18
C ALA A 3 25.47 4.10 -54.25
N ALA A 4 25.83 3.15 -53.38
CA ALA A 4 25.73 1.69 -53.47
C ALA A 4 25.80 0.98 -52.08
N ALA A 5 25.41 -0.29 -52.09
CA ALA A 5 25.50 -1.30 -51.04
C ALA A 5 26.90 -1.95 -50.95
N CYS A 6 27.18 -2.64 -49.83
CA CYS A 6 28.08 -3.79 -49.80
C CYS A 6 27.54 -4.85 -48.81
N GLU A 7 27.11 -5.97 -49.37
CA GLU A 7 27.01 -7.27 -48.70
C GLU A 7 28.41 -7.87 -48.52
N GLY A 8 28.59 -8.68 -47.48
CA GLY A 8 29.78 -9.49 -47.27
C GLY A 8 29.46 -10.70 -46.42
N ALA A 9 29.19 -11.82 -47.08
CA ALA A 9 29.10 -13.15 -46.50
C ALA A 9 30.51 -13.70 -46.20
N GLY A 10 30.66 -14.43 -45.09
CA GLY A 10 31.90 -15.08 -44.70
C GLY A 10 31.63 -16.23 -43.73
N ASP A 11 31.48 -17.42 -44.31
CA ASP A 11 31.40 -18.73 -43.69
C ASP A 11 32.79 -19.12 -43.15
N SER A 12 32.87 -19.68 -41.94
CA SER A 12 34.05 -20.42 -41.47
C SER A 12 33.68 -21.28 -40.27
N THR A 13 33.63 -22.58 -40.53
CA THR A 13 33.69 -23.68 -39.57
C THR A 13 34.99 -23.63 -38.76
N ASP A 14 34.91 -23.95 -37.46
CA ASP A 14 35.86 -24.86 -36.80
C ASP A 14 35.35 -25.27 -35.40
N GLU A 15 35.20 -26.58 -35.23
CA GLU A 15 35.06 -27.26 -33.94
C GLU A 15 36.32 -27.06 -33.07
N PRO A 16 36.21 -27.31 -31.75
CA PRO A 16 36.78 -28.57 -31.30
C PRO A 16 35.87 -29.36 -30.36
N SER A 17 35.96 -30.67 -30.54
CA SER A 17 35.28 -31.73 -29.82
C SER A 17 36.22 -32.38 -28.78
N SER A 18 35.59 -33.04 -27.80
CA SER A 18 36.10 -33.99 -26.79
C SER A 18 36.68 -33.46 -25.47
N SER A 19 36.51 -34.14 -24.33
CA SER A 19 35.60 -35.20 -23.84
C SER A 19 36.02 -35.54 -22.40
N ALA A 20 35.09 -36.11 -21.61
CA ALA A 20 35.25 -36.86 -20.35
C ALA A 20 35.71 -36.06 -19.10
N ALA A 21 35.17 -36.26 -17.90
CA ALA A 21 34.54 -37.45 -17.30
C ALA A 21 33.54 -37.05 -16.18
N PRO A 22 32.69 -37.99 -15.70
CA PRO A 22 31.53 -37.70 -14.89
C PRO A 22 31.83 -37.72 -13.39
N ALA A 23 31.23 -36.80 -12.63
CA ALA A 23 31.14 -36.88 -11.18
C ALA A 23 29.75 -37.40 -10.79
N THR A 24 29.73 -38.65 -10.37
CA THR A 24 28.62 -39.37 -9.74
C THR A 24 28.21 -38.76 -8.40
N ALA A 25 26.89 -38.72 -8.21
CA ALA A 25 26.17 -38.98 -6.96
C ALA A 25 26.54 -38.16 -5.71
N ASN A 26 25.66 -37.21 -5.37
CA ASN A 26 25.10 -37.17 -4.01
C ASN A 26 23.63 -36.75 -4.10
N GLY A 27 22.76 -37.67 -3.71
CA GLY A 27 21.31 -37.48 -3.68
C GLY A 27 20.94 -36.41 -2.67
N GLY A 28 20.50 -35.26 -3.18
CA GLY A 28 19.61 -34.39 -2.44
C GLY A 28 18.21 -34.96 -2.57
N GLU A 29 17.74 -35.66 -1.55
CA GLU A 29 16.33 -35.98 -1.37
C GLU A 29 15.53 -34.67 -1.53
N GLN A 30 14.91 -34.48 -2.69
CA GLN A 30 13.71 -33.67 -2.78
C GLN A 30 12.73 -34.32 -1.81
N GLN A 31 12.66 -33.78 -0.60
CA GLN A 31 11.52 -33.94 0.29
C GLN A 31 10.30 -33.49 -0.51
N GLN A 32 9.69 -34.45 -1.19
CA GLN A 32 8.32 -34.36 -1.65
C GLN A 32 7.53 -33.97 -0.42
N GLN A 33 7.08 -32.71 -0.39
CA GLN A 33 6.12 -32.24 0.59
C GLN A 33 4.97 -33.26 0.60
N GLY A 34 4.90 -34.05 1.67
CA GLY A 34 3.91 -35.09 1.89
C GLY A 34 2.53 -34.47 2.06
N GLY A 35 1.96 -33.98 0.96
CA GLY A 35 0.56 -33.64 0.86
C GLY A 35 -0.22 -34.91 0.58
N VAL A 36 -1.22 -35.19 1.41
CA VAL A 36 -2.21 -36.23 1.11
C VAL A 36 -2.85 -35.87 -0.25
N PRO A 37 -2.78 -36.74 -1.27
CA PRO A 37 -3.38 -36.44 -2.57
C PRO A 37 -4.89 -36.27 -2.41
N PHE A 38 -5.50 -35.34 -3.15
CA PHE A 38 -6.93 -35.02 -3.02
C PHE A 38 -7.84 -36.24 -3.29
N SER A 39 -7.33 -37.23 -4.03
CA SER A 39 -7.97 -38.53 -4.26
C SER A 39 -8.07 -39.43 -3.02
N ALA A 40 -7.25 -39.19 -1.99
CA ALA A 40 -7.33 -39.90 -0.71
C ALA A 40 -8.37 -39.28 0.25
N VAL A 41 -8.98 -38.16 -0.14
CA VAL A 41 -10.13 -37.60 0.58
C VAL A 41 -11.34 -38.47 0.30
N ALA A 42 -11.96 -39.01 1.35
CA ALA A 42 -13.16 -39.84 1.20
C ALA A 42 -14.25 -39.09 0.41
N ALA A 43 -14.82 -39.74 -0.61
CA ALA A 43 -15.80 -39.17 -1.51
C ALA A 43 -17.06 -38.62 -0.79
N THR A 44 -17.33 -39.08 0.43
CA THR A 44 -18.41 -38.59 1.30
C THR A 44 -18.14 -37.19 1.86
N VAL A 45 -16.88 -36.75 1.85
CA VAL A 45 -16.42 -35.49 2.46
C VAL A 45 -16.22 -34.40 1.40
N THR A 46 -15.98 -34.78 0.15
CA THR A 46 -15.81 -33.88 -0.99
C THR A 46 -16.99 -32.91 -1.18
N PRO A 47 -18.28 -33.33 -1.06
CA PRO A 47 -19.41 -32.41 -1.15
C PRO A 47 -19.44 -31.40 0.00
N ALA A 48 -19.03 -31.79 1.21
CA ALA A 48 -18.99 -30.89 2.36
C ALA A 48 -17.85 -29.86 2.22
N ILE A 49 -16.68 -30.28 1.70
CA ILE A 49 -15.58 -29.37 1.36
C ILE A 49 -16.02 -28.42 0.24
N ALA A 50 -16.59 -28.95 -0.84
CA ALA A 50 -17.12 -28.15 -1.94
C ALA A 50 -18.20 -27.18 -1.45
N GLN A 51 -19.11 -27.60 -0.59
CA GLN A 51 -20.17 -26.75 -0.03
C GLN A 51 -19.60 -25.69 0.93
N CYS A 52 -18.57 -26.01 1.72
CA CYS A 52 -17.88 -25.03 2.57
C CYS A 52 -17.11 -23.98 1.76
N LEU A 53 -16.54 -24.37 0.62
CA LEU A 53 -15.78 -23.48 -0.26
C LEU A 53 -16.67 -22.71 -1.25
N SER A 54 -17.80 -23.30 -1.64
CA SER A 54 -18.73 -22.74 -2.64
C SER A 54 -19.83 -21.90 -1.99
N SER A 55 -20.15 -22.11 -0.71
CA SER A 55 -20.99 -21.17 0.02
C SER A 55 -20.18 -19.93 0.36
N SER A 56 -20.42 -18.81 -0.32
CA SER A 56 -19.93 -17.49 0.09
C SER A 56 -20.43 -17.06 1.49
N ASP A 57 -21.27 -17.89 2.10
CA ASP A 57 -21.79 -17.76 3.45
C ASP A 57 -21.04 -18.67 4.44
N TYR A 58 -20.62 -18.06 5.55
CA TYR A 58 -19.95 -18.70 6.68
C TYR A 58 -20.75 -19.85 7.34
N ALA A 59 -22.02 -20.06 6.96
CA ALA A 59 -22.81 -21.21 7.39
C ALA A 59 -22.10 -22.55 7.10
N GLY A 60 -21.36 -22.66 5.99
CA GLY A 60 -20.53 -23.83 5.70
C GLY A 60 -19.37 -24.02 6.69
N MET A 61 -18.70 -22.93 7.08
CA MET A 61 -17.60 -23.01 8.06
C MET A 61 -18.07 -23.14 9.52
N ILE A 62 -19.25 -22.63 9.89
CA ILE A 62 -19.90 -22.99 11.16
C ILE A 62 -20.39 -24.44 11.13
N ALA A 63 -20.86 -24.94 9.98
CA ALA A 63 -21.18 -26.35 9.86
C ALA A 63 -19.93 -27.21 10.14
N LEU A 64 -18.75 -26.80 9.65
CA LEU A 64 -17.46 -27.41 10.01
C LEU A 64 -17.13 -27.39 11.52
N SER A 65 -17.50 -26.34 12.25
CA SER A 65 -17.32 -26.29 13.71
C SER A 65 -18.41 -27.04 14.49
N ARG A 66 -19.52 -27.41 13.83
CA ARG A 66 -20.60 -28.27 14.37
C ARG A 66 -20.43 -29.74 14.00
N ILE A 67 -19.53 -30.05 13.06
CA ILE A 67 -19.16 -31.41 12.72
C ILE A 67 -18.50 -32.09 13.93
N ASP A 68 -18.86 -33.36 14.13
CA ASP A 68 -18.30 -34.27 15.14
C ASP A 68 -16.76 -34.19 15.17
N LYS A 69 -16.19 -34.25 16.39
CA LYS A 69 -14.75 -34.20 16.67
C LYS A 69 -13.98 -35.18 15.80
N THR A 70 -14.56 -36.35 15.55
CA THR A 70 -13.99 -37.41 14.72
C THR A 70 -13.79 -36.96 13.27
N LEU A 71 -14.83 -36.39 12.65
CA LEU A 71 -14.76 -35.91 11.27
C LEU A 71 -13.93 -34.62 11.14
N ARG A 72 -13.90 -33.77 12.18
CA ARG A 72 -13.01 -32.60 12.23
C ARG A 72 -11.54 -33.00 12.22
N ASN A 73 -11.17 -34.01 13.02
CA ASN A 73 -9.81 -34.54 13.04
C ASN A 73 -9.42 -35.17 11.69
N SER A 74 -10.37 -35.78 10.98
CA SER A 74 -10.12 -36.32 9.63
C SER A 74 -10.00 -35.25 8.55
N LEU A 75 -10.67 -34.11 8.72
CA LEU A 75 -10.69 -33.00 7.76
C LEU A 75 -9.53 -32.01 7.95
N ALA A 76 -9.08 -31.84 9.19
CA ALA A 76 -8.01 -30.95 9.58
C ALA A 76 -6.75 -31.03 8.71
N PRO A 77 -6.20 -32.24 8.41
CA PRO A 77 -5.01 -32.39 7.58
C PRO A 77 -5.19 -31.91 6.14
N ILE A 78 -6.43 -31.82 5.65
CA ILE A 78 -6.76 -31.41 4.28
C ILE A 78 -7.06 -29.91 4.22
N LEU A 79 -7.91 -29.44 5.15
CA LEU A 79 -8.37 -28.04 5.18
C LEU A 79 -7.24 -27.08 5.52
N LEU A 80 -6.38 -27.41 6.48
CA LEU A 80 -5.33 -26.50 6.93
C LEU A 80 -4.35 -26.15 5.80
N PRO A 81 -3.74 -27.12 5.07
CA PRO A 81 -2.90 -26.80 3.91
C PRO A 81 -3.64 -26.03 2.82
N MET A 82 -4.92 -26.33 2.60
CA MET A 82 -5.72 -25.63 1.60
C MET A 82 -5.93 -24.16 1.95
N LEU A 83 -6.31 -23.86 3.19
CA LEU A 83 -6.48 -22.48 3.67
C LEU A 83 -5.15 -21.71 3.64
N MET A 84 -4.04 -22.35 4.02
CA MET A 84 -2.70 -21.74 3.92
C MET A 84 -2.34 -21.41 2.46
N ARG A 85 -2.62 -22.32 1.52
CA ARG A 85 -2.40 -22.08 0.08
C ARG A 85 -3.28 -20.96 -0.46
N LEU A 86 -4.56 -20.94 -0.11
CA LEU A 86 -5.49 -19.87 -0.50
C LEU A 86 -5.01 -18.52 0.03
N LEU A 87 -4.52 -18.47 1.27
CA LEU A 87 -3.97 -17.25 1.85
C LEU A 87 -2.75 -16.75 1.07
N ALA A 88 -1.84 -17.66 0.70
CA ALA A 88 -0.65 -17.32 -0.08
C ALA A 88 -1.00 -16.83 -1.50
N VAL A 89 -1.95 -17.48 -2.17
CA VAL A 89 -2.44 -17.06 -3.50
C VAL A 89 -3.11 -15.68 -3.40
N LEU A 90 -3.99 -15.50 -2.41
CA LEU A 90 -4.73 -14.26 -2.20
C LEU A 90 -3.77 -13.09 -1.95
N LEU A 91 -2.73 -13.28 -1.14
CA LEU A 91 -1.69 -12.28 -0.91
C LEU A 91 -1.01 -11.82 -2.22
N SER A 92 -0.71 -12.78 -3.10
CA SER A 92 -0.09 -12.52 -4.39
C SER A 92 -1.02 -11.72 -5.31
N THR A 93 -2.32 -12.04 -5.30
CA THR A 93 -3.33 -11.38 -6.16
C THR A 93 -3.71 -9.98 -5.73
N ILE A 94 -3.58 -9.63 -4.44
CA ILE A 94 -3.95 -8.29 -3.97
C ILE A 94 -2.97 -7.22 -4.48
N GLY A 95 -1.74 -7.60 -4.83
CA GLY A 95 -0.75 -6.66 -5.36
C GLY A 95 -0.15 -5.73 -4.30
N LEU A 96 -0.16 -6.13 -3.01
CA LEU A 96 0.54 -5.39 -1.95
C LEU A 96 2.04 -5.72 -1.90
N GLY A 97 2.49 -6.73 -2.65
CA GLY A 97 3.89 -7.07 -2.83
C GLY A 97 4.62 -7.35 -1.52
N SER A 98 5.89 -6.93 -1.45
CA SER A 98 6.75 -7.06 -0.26
C SER A 98 6.39 -6.11 0.88
N LEU A 99 5.40 -5.22 0.72
CA LEU A 99 5.08 -4.20 1.73
C LEU A 99 4.33 -4.78 2.93
N VAL A 100 3.70 -5.95 2.78
CA VAL A 100 2.90 -6.59 3.82
C VAL A 100 3.27 -8.06 3.95
N VAL A 101 3.58 -8.47 5.18
CA VAL A 101 3.83 -9.87 5.55
C VAL A 101 2.68 -10.35 6.42
N TRP A 102 2.08 -11.48 6.07
CA TRP A 102 1.01 -12.06 6.88
C TRP A 102 1.57 -13.22 7.67
N LEU A 103 1.46 -13.14 9.00
CA LEU A 103 1.90 -14.23 9.84
C LEU A 103 0.87 -15.35 9.76
N ILE A 104 1.15 -16.41 9.03
CA ILE A 104 0.34 -17.62 9.11
C ILE A 104 0.37 -18.08 10.57
N PRO A 105 -0.77 -18.16 11.27
CA PRO A 105 -0.78 -18.53 12.68
C PRO A 105 -0.13 -19.91 12.81
N GLN A 106 0.97 -19.98 13.56
CA GLN A 106 1.73 -21.22 13.73
C GLN A 106 1.08 -22.08 14.81
N LEU A 107 1.10 -23.41 14.62
CA LEU A 107 0.74 -24.35 15.68
C LEU A 107 1.69 -24.17 16.87
N PRO A 108 1.20 -24.10 18.12
CA PRO A 108 2.07 -24.35 19.26
C PRO A 108 2.71 -25.73 19.11
N LEU A 109 3.97 -25.85 19.54
CA LEU A 109 4.80 -27.07 19.39
C LEU A 109 4.05 -28.35 19.79
N PRO A 110 4.38 -29.51 19.17
CA PRO A 110 3.61 -30.75 19.25
C PRO A 110 3.27 -31.24 20.67
N GLU A 111 4.11 -30.91 21.64
CA GLU A 111 4.06 -31.43 23.01
C GLU A 111 2.97 -30.78 23.89
N ALA A 112 2.41 -29.64 23.48
CA ALA A 112 1.36 -28.94 24.23
C ALA A 112 -0.08 -29.37 23.84
N LEU A 113 -0.23 -30.36 22.96
CA LEU A 113 -1.46 -30.56 22.18
C LEU A 113 -2.34 -31.71 22.67
N SER A 114 -3.44 -31.39 23.36
CA SER A 114 -4.67 -32.17 23.14
C SER A 114 -5.17 -31.85 21.71
N HIS A 115 -4.83 -32.73 20.76
CA HIS A 115 -4.73 -32.48 19.32
C HIS A 115 -5.95 -31.85 18.60
N GLY A 116 -7.16 -31.92 19.14
CA GLY A 116 -8.37 -31.44 18.44
C GLY A 116 -8.65 -29.94 18.57
N CYS A 117 -8.35 -29.34 19.73
CA CYS A 117 -8.75 -27.95 20.02
C CYS A 117 -7.86 -26.92 19.30
N CYS A 118 -6.55 -27.17 19.21
CA CYS A 118 -5.60 -26.26 18.57
C CYS A 118 -5.80 -26.18 17.05
N VAL A 119 -6.10 -27.32 16.40
CA VAL A 119 -6.36 -27.30 14.95
C VAL A 119 -7.67 -26.60 14.63
N ALA A 120 -8.71 -26.80 15.44
CA ALA A 120 -9.97 -26.08 15.29
C ALA A 120 -9.77 -24.56 15.43
N TYR A 121 -8.99 -24.13 16.43
CA TYR A 121 -8.64 -22.72 16.61
C TYR A 121 -7.90 -22.14 15.40
N LEU A 122 -6.93 -22.86 14.83
CA LEU A 122 -6.21 -22.37 13.65
C LEU A 122 -7.08 -22.28 12.41
N ILE A 123 -7.92 -23.29 12.18
CA ILE A 123 -8.91 -23.24 11.09
C ILE A 123 -9.80 -22.00 11.29
N GLU A 124 -10.26 -21.73 12.52
CA GLU A 124 -11.05 -20.55 12.82
C GLU A 124 -10.29 -19.23 12.54
N GLN A 125 -9.04 -19.10 12.98
CA GLN A 125 -8.23 -17.89 12.74
C GLN A 125 -7.97 -17.67 11.24
N LEU A 126 -7.57 -18.72 10.52
CA LEU A 126 -7.36 -18.64 9.06
C LEU A 126 -8.64 -18.28 8.32
N SER A 127 -9.75 -18.91 8.71
CA SER A 127 -11.08 -18.66 8.17
C SER A 127 -11.53 -17.21 8.41
N ARG A 128 -11.31 -16.69 9.62
CA ARG A 128 -11.60 -15.31 9.98
C ARG A 128 -10.78 -14.34 9.13
N ARG A 129 -9.48 -14.60 8.96
CA ARG A 129 -8.57 -13.75 8.16
C ARG A 129 -8.97 -13.74 6.70
N LEU A 130 -9.16 -14.92 6.09
CA LEU A 130 -9.61 -15.03 4.70
C LEU A 130 -10.93 -14.28 4.49
N TRP A 131 -11.89 -14.47 5.40
CA TRP A 131 -13.17 -13.77 5.33
C TRP A 131 -13.02 -12.24 5.44
N MET A 132 -12.21 -11.74 6.38
CA MET A 132 -11.95 -10.30 6.54
C MET A 132 -11.21 -9.71 5.34
N MET A 133 -10.38 -10.50 4.65
CA MET A 133 -9.67 -10.06 3.46
C MET A 133 -10.58 -10.03 2.23
N GLU A 134 -11.35 -11.08 2.03
CA GLU A 134 -12.33 -11.20 0.94
C GLU A 134 -13.44 -10.14 1.07
N ARG A 135 -14.04 -10.03 2.26
CA ARG A 135 -15.04 -8.99 2.57
C ARG A 135 -14.43 -7.65 2.93
N GLY A 136 -13.10 -7.58 2.95
CA GLY A 136 -12.32 -6.37 3.11
C GLY A 136 -12.31 -5.53 1.84
N GLY A 137 -12.72 -6.08 0.68
CA GLY A 137 -12.91 -5.34 -0.56
C GLY A 137 -11.60 -4.92 -1.25
N SER A 138 -11.56 -3.70 -1.80
CA SER A 138 -10.44 -3.27 -2.64
C SER A 138 -9.27 -2.76 -1.79
N TRP A 139 -8.24 -3.59 -1.68
CA TRP A 139 -7.02 -3.28 -0.92
C TRP A 139 -6.00 -2.48 -1.72
N ALA A 140 -6.10 -2.48 -3.06
CA ALA A 140 -5.16 -1.78 -3.94
C ALA A 140 -5.04 -0.28 -3.61
N ARG A 141 -6.11 0.34 -3.09
CA ARG A 141 -6.12 1.74 -2.64
C ARG A 141 -5.11 2.04 -1.53
N TRP A 142 -4.72 1.04 -0.75
CA TRP A 142 -3.79 1.19 0.36
C TRP A 142 -2.33 1.13 -0.05
N LYS A 143 -2.02 0.86 -1.31
CA LYS A 143 -0.63 0.77 -1.78
C LYS A 143 0.24 1.98 -1.40
N PRO A 144 -0.12 3.24 -1.71
CA PRO A 144 0.70 4.40 -1.30
C PRO A 144 0.81 4.52 0.23
N VAL A 145 -0.26 4.19 0.97
CA VAL A 145 -0.28 4.18 2.44
C VAL A 145 0.69 3.14 3.00
N LEU A 146 0.72 1.94 2.42
CA LEU A 146 1.58 0.85 2.83
C LEU A 146 3.06 1.15 2.54
N GLU A 147 3.37 1.83 1.44
CA GLU A 147 4.73 2.33 1.20
C GLU A 147 5.14 3.37 2.25
N MET A 148 4.25 4.29 2.61
CA MET A 148 4.53 5.26 3.67
C MET A 148 4.75 4.58 5.03
N LEU A 149 3.93 3.57 5.36
CA LEU A 149 4.10 2.76 6.56
C LEU A 149 5.41 1.96 6.55
N TYR A 150 5.79 1.41 5.40
CA TYR A 150 7.05 0.69 5.23
C TYR A 150 8.23 1.60 5.59
N LEU A 151 8.22 2.85 5.13
CA LEU A 151 9.23 3.85 5.45
C LEU A 151 9.20 4.25 6.95
N LEU A 152 8.03 4.58 7.51
CA LEU A 152 7.88 4.90 8.93
C LEU A 152 8.37 3.78 9.86
N ARG A 153 8.24 2.52 9.42
CA ARG A 153 8.69 1.34 10.18
C ARG A 153 10.17 1.03 9.98
N GLY A 154 10.92 1.89 9.28
CA GLY A 154 12.33 1.71 9.00
C GLY A 154 12.60 0.68 7.92
N LYS A 155 11.87 0.78 6.80
CA LYS A 155 11.93 -0.16 5.66
C LYS A 155 11.63 -1.61 6.08
N ARG A 156 10.62 -1.78 6.92
CA ARG A 156 10.15 -3.10 7.37
C ARG A 156 8.73 -3.34 6.90
N PRO A 157 8.43 -4.53 6.35
CA PRO A 157 7.09 -4.86 5.86
C PRO A 157 6.08 -4.90 7.00
N LEU A 158 4.87 -4.39 6.78
CA LEU A 158 3.81 -4.42 7.78
C LEU A 158 3.43 -5.86 8.07
N VAL A 159 3.56 -6.27 9.33
CA VAL A 159 3.29 -7.64 9.75
C VAL A 159 1.87 -7.70 10.29
N LEU A 160 0.99 -8.43 9.62
CA LEU A 160 -0.40 -8.65 10.05
C LEU A 160 -0.52 -9.99 10.77
N GLY A 161 -0.77 -9.94 12.08
CA GLY A 161 -1.00 -11.10 12.95
C GLY A 161 -2.42 -11.13 13.51
N ASP A 162 -2.67 -12.02 14.47
CA ASP A 162 -4.02 -12.18 15.06
C ASP A 162 -4.52 -10.90 15.73
N ASP A 163 -3.64 -10.12 16.37
CA ASP A 163 -4.04 -8.87 17.01
C ASP A 163 -4.56 -7.84 16.00
N ASN A 164 -3.98 -7.78 14.79
CA ASN A 164 -4.44 -6.88 13.73
C ASN A 164 -5.87 -7.21 13.28
N PHE A 165 -6.19 -8.50 13.19
CA PHE A 165 -7.55 -8.95 12.85
C PHE A 165 -8.48 -8.95 14.08
N GLY A 166 -7.90 -8.98 15.28
CA GLY A 166 -8.55 -8.94 16.59
C GLY A 166 -9.13 -7.58 16.98
N VAL A 167 -8.75 -6.50 16.28
CA VAL A 167 -9.26 -5.14 16.52
C VAL A 167 -10.79 -5.02 16.45
N PHE A 168 -11.44 -5.99 15.78
CA PHE A 168 -12.88 -6.17 15.84
C PHE A 168 -13.22 -7.25 16.85
N GLY A 169 -13.92 -6.87 17.92
CA GLY A 169 -14.40 -7.83 18.92
C GLY A 169 -15.47 -8.80 18.38
N SER A 170 -16.07 -8.49 17.23
CA SER A 170 -17.03 -9.38 16.57
C SER A 170 -17.14 -9.08 15.07
N ARG A 171 -17.79 -9.98 14.33
CA ARG A 171 -18.11 -9.77 12.91
C ARG A 171 -19.11 -8.65 12.69
N ALA A 172 -20.09 -8.50 13.59
CA ALA A 172 -21.03 -7.40 13.52
C ALA A 172 -20.31 -6.06 13.65
N ALA A 173 -19.34 -5.97 14.58
CA ALA A 173 -18.49 -4.79 14.75
C ALA A 173 -17.58 -4.55 13.54
N PHE A 174 -17.12 -5.62 12.86
CA PHE A 174 -16.46 -5.47 11.57
C PHE A 174 -17.46 -4.87 10.56
N MET A 175 -18.58 -5.54 10.28
CA MET A 175 -19.54 -5.13 9.23
C MET A 175 -20.22 -3.78 9.46
N SER A 176 -20.26 -3.27 10.70
CA SER A 176 -20.85 -1.96 11.01
C SER A 176 -19.99 -0.77 10.54
N GLU A 177 -18.73 -1.00 10.22
CA GLU A 177 -17.80 0.04 9.78
C GLU A 177 -17.71 0.09 8.24
N THR A 178 -17.36 1.24 7.67
CA THR A 178 -17.11 1.34 6.22
C THR A 178 -15.83 0.60 5.83
N GLU A 179 -15.76 0.10 4.60
CA GLU A 179 -14.67 -0.77 4.14
C GLU A 179 -13.28 -0.17 4.39
N ALA A 180 -13.05 1.07 3.97
CA ALA A 180 -11.77 1.74 4.16
C ALA A 180 -11.41 1.91 5.64
N VAL A 181 -12.39 2.19 6.51
CA VAL A 181 -12.16 2.28 7.96
C VAL A 181 -11.79 0.91 8.52
N ARG A 182 -12.45 -0.16 8.07
CA ARG A 182 -12.13 -1.53 8.50
C ARG A 182 -10.70 -1.90 8.16
N GLN A 183 -10.32 -1.70 6.90
CA GLN A 183 -8.99 -1.97 6.39
C GLN A 183 -7.96 -1.16 7.17
N TRP A 184 -8.18 0.15 7.36
CA TRP A 184 -7.24 0.99 8.08
C TRP A 184 -7.05 0.57 9.55
N LYS A 185 -8.12 0.19 10.26
CA LYS A 185 -8.00 -0.32 11.64
C LYS A 185 -7.09 -1.55 11.73
N ILE A 186 -7.17 -2.46 10.76
CA ILE A 186 -6.30 -3.63 10.68
C ILE A 186 -4.85 -3.21 10.41
N LEU A 187 -4.65 -2.33 9.42
CA LEU A 187 -3.32 -1.91 8.97
C LEU A 187 -2.58 -1.03 9.98
N SER A 188 -3.30 -0.21 10.73
CA SER A 188 -2.74 0.73 11.70
C SER A 188 -2.52 0.12 13.09
N TRP A 189 -3.03 -1.09 13.34
CA TRP A 189 -2.90 -1.74 14.64
C TRP A 189 -1.42 -1.97 15.00
N GLY A 190 -1.05 -1.52 16.20
CA GLY A 190 0.33 -1.59 16.69
C GLY A 190 1.32 -0.66 15.98
N VAL A 191 0.87 0.16 15.02
CA VAL A 191 1.73 1.16 14.38
C VAL A 191 1.95 2.31 15.37
N THR A 192 3.21 2.59 15.65
CA THR A 192 3.63 3.72 16.48
C THR A 192 4.45 4.70 15.65
N VAL A 193 4.38 5.98 16.00
CA VAL A 193 5.15 7.07 15.42
C VAL A 193 5.95 7.76 16.52
N ASP A 194 7.08 8.35 16.15
CA ASP A 194 7.89 9.15 17.06
C ASP A 194 7.35 10.59 17.11
N ASP A 195 6.78 10.95 18.25
CA ASP A 195 6.18 12.25 18.55
C ASP A 195 7.03 12.94 19.61
N GLY A 196 7.97 13.78 19.17
CA GLY A 196 8.88 14.50 20.07
C GLY A 196 9.75 13.58 20.95
N GLY A 197 10.18 12.42 20.43
CA GLY A 197 10.96 11.42 21.16
C GLY A 197 10.10 10.38 21.91
N GLN A 198 8.78 10.54 21.92
CA GLN A 198 7.86 9.57 22.50
C GLN A 198 7.20 8.72 21.43
N ARG A 199 7.27 7.39 21.57
CA ARG A 199 6.51 6.49 20.71
C ARG A 199 5.05 6.47 21.10
N ARG A 200 4.18 6.97 20.20
CA ARG A 200 2.74 7.01 20.41
C ARG A 200 2.02 6.16 19.36
N PRO A 201 0.92 5.46 19.71
CA PRO A 201 0.11 4.77 18.73
C PRO A 201 -0.48 5.75 17.72
N LEU A 202 -0.27 5.49 16.43
CA LEU A 202 -0.80 6.31 15.34
C LEU A 202 -2.33 6.39 15.39
N MET A 203 -2.96 5.28 15.75
CA MET A 203 -4.40 5.14 15.94
C MET A 203 -4.72 4.69 17.36
N ASP A 204 -5.84 5.16 17.88
CA ASP A 204 -6.44 4.73 19.15
C ASP A 204 -7.96 4.80 19.00
N GLY A 205 -8.59 3.62 18.96
CA GLY A 205 -9.96 3.48 18.48
C GLY A 205 -10.14 4.05 17.07
N ASN A 206 -11.00 5.06 16.95
CA ASN A 206 -11.26 5.78 15.69
C ASN A 206 -10.46 7.08 15.56
N GLY A 207 -9.69 7.45 16.59
CA GLY A 207 -8.91 8.67 16.61
C GLY A 207 -7.55 8.49 15.94
N ILE A 208 -7.24 9.37 14.99
CA ILE A 208 -5.92 9.44 14.36
C ILE A 208 -5.07 10.49 15.07
N LEU A 209 -3.83 10.13 15.41
CA LEU A 209 -2.86 11.06 15.95
C LEU A 209 -2.42 12.03 14.84
N CYS A 210 -2.77 13.31 15.02
CA CYS A 210 -2.36 14.35 14.10
C CYS A 210 -1.02 14.94 14.52
N PHE A 211 -0.17 15.24 13.54
CA PHE A 211 1.12 15.90 13.76
C PHE A 211 0.99 17.34 14.31
N PHE A 212 -0.13 18.03 14.06
CA PHE A 212 -0.31 19.38 14.60
C PHE A 212 -1.80 19.77 14.69
N PRO A 213 -2.28 20.30 15.83
CA PRO A 213 -1.69 20.12 17.18
C PRO A 213 -1.71 18.64 17.59
N ASP A 214 -0.80 18.20 18.48
CA ASP A 214 -0.52 16.80 18.92
C ASP A 214 -1.69 16.12 19.67
N ALA A 215 -2.85 16.11 19.01
CA ALA A 215 -4.11 15.66 19.52
C ALA A 215 -4.64 14.54 18.64
N ARG A 216 -5.27 13.55 19.29
CA ARG A 216 -6.08 12.57 18.58
C ARG A 216 -7.33 13.26 18.06
N ARG A 217 -7.64 13.03 16.79
CA ARG A 217 -8.77 13.62 16.10
C ARG A 217 -9.59 12.52 15.46
N HIS A 218 -10.91 12.63 15.57
CA HIS A 218 -11.82 11.67 14.98
C HIS A 218 -12.20 12.14 13.58
N PRO A 219 -11.91 11.35 12.53
CA PRO A 219 -12.37 11.67 11.19
C PRO A 219 -13.90 11.66 11.13
N THR A 220 -14.48 12.64 10.45
CA THR A 220 -15.91 12.65 10.14
C THR A 220 -16.11 12.10 8.73
N LEU A 221 -16.77 10.94 8.63
CA LEU A 221 -17.12 10.35 7.34
C LEU A 221 -18.37 11.04 6.79
N LEU A 222 -18.31 11.50 5.54
CA LEU A 222 -19.45 12.11 4.88
C LEU A 222 -20.33 11.03 4.27
N VAL A 223 -21.65 11.22 4.40
CA VAL A 223 -22.67 10.32 3.84
C VAL A 223 -23.03 10.66 2.39
N SER A 224 -22.41 11.70 1.83
CA SER A 224 -22.62 12.17 0.47
C SER A 224 -21.37 12.82 -0.11
N ALA A 225 -21.37 13.05 -1.42
CA ALA A 225 -20.30 13.75 -2.12
C ALA A 225 -20.09 15.15 -1.53
N SER A 226 -18.84 15.50 -1.29
CA SER A 226 -18.48 16.87 -0.87
C SER A 226 -18.45 17.82 -2.07
N PRO A 227 -19.01 19.04 -1.96
CA PRO A 227 -18.94 20.05 -3.02
C PRO A 227 -17.50 20.51 -3.32
N PHE A 228 -16.54 20.24 -2.43
CA PHE A 228 -15.14 20.54 -2.68
C PHE A 228 -14.53 19.66 -3.79
N PHE A 229 -15.10 18.49 -4.06
CA PHE A 229 -14.59 17.53 -5.05
C PHE A 229 -15.69 17.14 -6.04
N PRO A 230 -16.18 18.07 -6.88
CA PRO A 230 -17.30 17.81 -7.79
C PRO A 230 -16.99 16.75 -8.85
N HIS A 231 -15.71 16.48 -9.12
CA HIS A 231 -15.25 15.50 -10.09
C HIS A 231 -14.88 14.15 -9.46
N ALA A 232 -14.80 14.06 -8.13
CA ALA A 232 -14.51 12.80 -7.46
C ALA A 232 -15.83 12.03 -7.26
N PRO A 233 -15.93 10.79 -7.77
CA PRO A 233 -17.11 9.98 -7.52
C PRO A 233 -17.20 9.66 -6.03
N PHE A 234 -18.42 9.69 -5.49
CA PHE A 234 -18.67 9.32 -4.11
C PHE A 234 -18.73 7.80 -3.97
N ASP A 235 -17.73 7.23 -3.29
CA ASP A 235 -17.64 5.80 -2.98
C ASP A 235 -18.04 5.57 -1.51
N LEU A 236 -19.15 4.87 -1.28
CA LEU A 236 -19.62 4.53 0.08
C LEU A 236 -18.63 3.63 0.84
N THR A 237 -17.79 2.86 0.13
CA THR A 237 -16.79 1.98 0.74
C THR A 237 -15.56 2.77 1.23
N ASP A 238 -15.31 3.95 0.66
CA ASP A 238 -14.19 4.84 0.99
C ASP A 238 -14.67 6.30 0.94
N PRO A 239 -15.54 6.68 1.89
CA PRO A 239 -16.31 7.93 1.79
C PRO A 239 -15.41 9.16 1.90
N HIS A 240 -15.90 10.26 1.33
CA HIS A 240 -15.30 11.57 1.56
C HIS A 240 -15.18 11.81 3.06
N THR A 241 -14.05 12.37 3.49
CA THR A 241 -13.71 12.42 4.92
C THR A 241 -13.30 13.83 5.30
N GLN A 242 -13.69 14.28 6.49
CA GLN A 242 -13.24 15.54 7.07
C GLN A 242 -12.36 15.30 8.29
N LEU A 243 -11.30 16.08 8.42
CA LEU A 243 -10.42 16.06 9.60
C LEU A 243 -9.69 17.41 9.74
N ASN A 244 -9.79 18.05 10.90
CA ASN A 244 -9.13 19.33 11.22
C ASN A 244 -9.39 20.46 10.21
N GLY A 245 -10.65 20.59 9.74
CA GLY A 245 -11.04 21.61 8.76
C GLY A 245 -10.59 21.32 7.32
N TYR A 246 -9.93 20.19 7.08
CA TYR A 246 -9.63 19.69 5.75
C TYR A 246 -10.68 18.66 5.34
N THR A 247 -11.08 18.69 4.07
CA THR A 247 -11.90 17.68 3.41
C THR A 247 -11.03 16.92 2.42
N TYR A 248 -11.22 15.61 2.37
CA TYR A 248 -10.53 14.68 1.49
C TYR A 248 -11.58 13.97 0.63
N PRO A 249 -11.27 13.65 -0.64
CA PRO A 249 -12.20 12.97 -1.53
C PRO A 249 -12.48 11.53 -1.09
N ASN A 250 -11.64 10.94 -0.24
CA ASN A 250 -11.85 9.62 0.33
C ASN A 250 -11.06 9.46 1.64
N TYR A 251 -11.38 8.43 2.41
CA TYR A 251 -10.75 8.14 3.70
C TYR A 251 -9.28 7.73 3.53
N SER A 252 -8.98 6.94 2.50
CA SER A 252 -7.61 6.54 2.16
C SER A 252 -6.68 7.74 1.87
N SER A 253 -7.16 8.77 1.16
CA SER A 253 -6.40 10.02 0.96
C SER A 253 -6.13 10.75 2.27
N MET A 254 -7.13 10.81 3.16
CA MET A 254 -6.94 11.40 4.49
C MET A 254 -5.80 10.71 5.24
N VAL A 255 -5.81 9.38 5.28
CA VAL A 255 -4.75 8.59 5.94
C VAL A 255 -3.39 8.85 5.29
N ALA A 256 -3.31 8.83 3.97
CA ALA A 256 -2.06 9.06 3.25
C ALA A 256 -1.45 10.43 3.56
N PHE A 257 -2.24 11.50 3.61
CA PHE A 257 -1.75 12.82 4.04
C PHE A 257 -1.24 12.80 5.49
N LYS A 258 -1.90 12.08 6.41
CA LYS A 258 -1.42 11.99 7.80
C LYS A 258 -0.08 11.27 7.89
N LEU A 259 0.07 10.15 7.17
CA LEU A 259 1.32 9.40 7.13
C LEU A 259 2.44 10.20 6.46
N PHE A 260 2.13 10.91 5.38
CA PHE A 260 3.07 11.81 4.72
C PHE A 260 3.60 12.89 5.67
N HIS A 261 2.73 13.51 6.48
CA HIS A 261 3.18 14.45 7.51
C HIS A 261 4.09 13.78 8.55
N TRP A 262 3.74 12.59 9.03
CA TRP A 262 4.62 11.84 9.94
C TRP A 262 5.97 11.50 9.32
N LEU A 263 6.02 11.15 8.03
CA LEU A 263 7.29 10.88 7.33
C LEU A 263 8.21 12.11 7.30
N ILE A 264 7.65 13.30 7.07
CA ILE A 264 8.40 14.56 7.10
C ILE A 264 8.93 14.80 8.51
N SER A 265 8.04 14.75 9.50
CA SER A 265 8.35 15.13 10.88
C SER A 265 9.36 14.19 11.54
N SER A 266 9.31 12.90 11.21
CA SER A 266 10.28 11.91 11.70
C SER A 266 11.53 11.81 10.81
N GLY A 267 11.69 12.68 9.80
CA GLY A 267 12.89 12.75 8.95
C GLY A 267 13.09 11.55 8.01
N HIS A 268 12.05 10.75 7.76
CA HIS A 268 12.12 9.62 6.83
C HIS A 268 12.14 10.05 5.37
N ILE A 269 11.57 11.22 5.07
CA ILE A 269 11.68 11.91 3.79
C ILE A 269 12.10 13.35 4.05
N ASN A 270 12.91 13.90 3.15
CA ASN A 270 13.40 15.28 3.27
C ASN A 270 12.87 16.12 2.12
N ARG A 271 12.51 17.37 2.41
CA ARG A 271 12.25 18.36 1.37
C ARG A 271 13.58 18.74 0.72
N ILE A 272 13.76 18.38 -0.53
CA ILE A 272 15.00 18.66 -1.27
C ILE A 272 14.89 19.89 -2.17
N ARG A 273 13.69 20.26 -2.59
CA ARG A 273 13.42 21.40 -3.48
C ARG A 273 12.08 22.04 -3.17
N HIS A 274 11.99 23.32 -3.48
CA HIS A 274 10.79 24.14 -3.33
C HIS A 274 10.71 25.13 -4.48
N TRP A 275 9.49 25.44 -4.90
CA TRP A 275 9.20 26.53 -5.81
C TRP A 275 7.86 27.16 -5.47
N SER A 276 7.75 28.47 -5.58
CA SER A 276 6.47 29.17 -5.45
C SER A 276 6.31 30.35 -6.40
N SER A 277 5.05 30.70 -6.68
CA SER A 277 4.71 31.83 -7.55
C SER A 277 3.34 32.43 -7.24
N PHE A 278 3.26 33.75 -7.33
CA PHE A 278 2.00 34.51 -7.42
C PHE A 278 1.71 34.96 -8.86
N GLY A 279 2.65 34.77 -9.80
CA GLY A 279 2.59 35.26 -11.16
C GLY A 279 1.66 34.43 -12.03
N ARG A 280 0.37 34.76 -12.06
CA ARG A 280 -0.67 34.02 -12.80
C ARG A 280 -0.40 33.89 -14.31
N ALA A 281 0.36 34.82 -14.88
CA ALA A 281 0.75 34.80 -16.28
C ALA A 281 1.97 33.90 -16.58
N SER A 282 2.69 33.41 -15.56
CA SER A 282 3.82 32.51 -15.77
C SER A 282 3.33 31.16 -16.26
N ALA A 283 4.01 30.62 -17.27
CA ALA A 283 3.77 29.27 -17.76
C ALA A 283 3.99 28.21 -16.66
N ALA A 284 4.97 28.40 -15.77
CA ALA A 284 5.20 27.50 -14.64
C ALA A 284 4.03 27.54 -13.64
N HIS A 285 3.50 28.73 -13.38
CA HIS A 285 2.31 28.90 -12.57
C HIS A 285 1.10 28.20 -13.19
N GLN A 286 0.84 28.42 -14.48
CA GLN A 286 -0.26 27.78 -15.22
C GLN A 286 -0.13 26.26 -15.18
N ARG A 287 1.08 25.73 -15.41
CA ARG A 287 1.38 24.30 -15.34
C ARG A 287 1.04 23.67 -13.99
N VAL A 288 1.30 24.33 -12.85
CA VAL A 288 0.85 23.84 -11.54
C VAL A 288 -0.67 23.73 -11.47
N GLY A 289 -1.40 24.64 -12.11
CA GLY A 289 -2.87 24.58 -12.23
C GLY A 289 -3.35 23.37 -13.01
N ASP A 290 -2.70 23.09 -14.14
CA ASP A 290 -3.00 21.90 -14.95
C ASP A 290 -2.75 20.63 -14.14
N LEU A 291 -1.63 20.57 -13.40
CA LEU A 291 -1.30 19.44 -12.54
C LEU A 291 -2.25 19.28 -11.34
N LEU A 292 -2.78 20.37 -10.81
CA LEU A 292 -3.83 20.36 -9.78
C LEU A 292 -5.20 19.93 -10.34
N ALA A 293 -5.41 20.05 -11.65
CA ALA A 293 -6.62 19.61 -12.34
C ALA A 293 -6.50 18.22 -12.97
N ALA A 294 -5.29 17.66 -13.07
CA ALA A 294 -5.01 16.35 -13.66
C ALA A 294 -5.86 15.22 -13.05
N SER A 295 -6.14 14.20 -13.86
CA SER A 295 -6.92 13.03 -13.49
C SER A 295 -6.05 11.90 -12.92
N GLN A 296 -6.67 10.87 -12.34
CA GLN A 296 -5.96 9.65 -11.92
C GLN A 296 -5.34 8.89 -13.11
N SER A 297 -5.91 9.01 -14.31
CA SER A 297 -5.36 8.39 -15.52
C SER A 297 -4.01 9.01 -15.91
N ASP A 298 -3.87 10.33 -15.75
CA ASP A 298 -2.61 11.03 -15.97
C ASP A 298 -1.56 10.56 -14.95
N ALA A 299 -1.96 10.40 -13.69
CA ALA A 299 -1.10 9.88 -12.63
C ALA A 299 -0.55 8.48 -12.96
N ALA A 300 -1.41 7.60 -13.49
CA ALA A 300 -1.01 6.26 -13.88
C ALA A 300 0.07 6.26 -14.99
N GLN A 301 0.00 7.20 -15.93
CA GLN A 301 1.05 7.37 -16.96
C GLN A 301 2.40 7.77 -16.36
N TRP A 302 2.38 8.45 -15.21
CA TRP A 302 3.59 8.79 -14.47
C TRP A 302 4.07 7.69 -13.52
N GLY A 303 3.33 6.58 -13.41
CA GLY A 303 3.56 5.57 -12.37
C GLY A 303 3.35 6.14 -10.96
N ALA A 304 2.38 7.03 -10.80
CA ALA A 304 2.11 7.78 -9.59
C ALA A 304 0.68 7.57 -9.08
N VAL A 305 0.46 7.89 -7.80
CA VAL A 305 -0.87 8.02 -7.21
C VAL A 305 -1.11 9.48 -6.82
N ILE A 306 -2.29 10.02 -7.18
CA ILE A 306 -2.72 11.37 -6.79
C ILE A 306 -3.63 11.27 -5.57
N LEU A 307 -3.35 12.11 -4.57
CA LEU A 307 -4.14 12.26 -3.35
C LEU A 307 -4.46 13.74 -3.17
N ASP A 308 -5.72 14.08 -2.93
CA ASP A 308 -6.15 15.48 -2.83
C ASP A 308 -6.67 15.83 -1.43
N THR A 309 -6.53 17.09 -1.06
CA THR A 309 -7.18 17.68 0.11
C THR A 309 -7.52 19.15 -0.13
N LYS A 310 -8.62 19.60 0.47
CA LYS A 310 -9.10 20.98 0.39
C LYS A 310 -9.50 21.49 1.76
N ARG A 311 -9.26 22.77 2.03
CA ARG A 311 -9.66 23.45 3.25
C ARG A 311 -10.73 24.49 2.94
N GLU A 312 -11.67 24.66 3.85
CA GLU A 312 -12.57 25.80 3.86
C GLU A 312 -11.73 27.10 3.98
N GLY A 313 -11.83 27.97 2.97
CA GLY A 313 -10.89 29.10 2.79
C GLY A 313 -10.09 29.05 1.48
N GLY A 314 -10.32 28.05 0.64
CA GLY A 314 -9.78 28.00 -0.73
C GLY A 314 -8.37 27.42 -0.85
N TRP A 315 -7.76 27.00 0.27
CA TRP A 315 -6.53 26.23 0.20
C TRP A 315 -6.81 24.83 -0.35
N SER A 316 -6.05 24.43 -1.34
CA SER A 316 -6.08 23.07 -1.89
C SER A 316 -4.66 22.54 -2.02
N CYS A 317 -4.52 21.24 -1.82
CA CYS A 317 -3.25 20.57 -1.88
C CYS A 317 -3.43 19.24 -2.59
N ARG A 318 -2.52 18.94 -3.51
CA ARG A 318 -2.42 17.67 -4.20
C ARG A 318 -1.07 17.05 -3.86
N LEU A 319 -1.07 15.78 -3.53
CA LEU A 319 0.12 14.98 -3.30
C LEU A 319 0.21 13.95 -4.43
N VAL A 320 1.30 14.01 -5.19
CA VAL A 320 1.66 13.01 -6.19
C VAL A 320 2.72 12.11 -5.57
N VAL A 321 2.38 10.85 -5.33
CA VAL A 321 3.27 9.87 -4.69
C VAL A 321 3.76 8.89 -5.75
N VAL A 322 5.08 8.77 -5.87
CA VAL A 322 5.76 7.84 -6.76
C VAL A 322 6.54 6.86 -5.91
N GLY A 323 6.11 5.61 -5.98
CA GLY A 323 6.49 4.54 -5.06
C GLY A 323 7.65 3.69 -5.52
N SER A 324 7.79 2.53 -4.87
CA SER A 324 8.88 1.59 -5.09
C SER A 324 8.91 1.00 -6.52
N GLU A 325 7.77 0.95 -7.21
CA GLU A 325 7.70 0.46 -8.59
C GLU A 325 8.48 1.34 -9.58
N ALA A 326 8.54 2.64 -9.32
CA ALA A 326 9.23 3.59 -10.19
C ALA A 326 10.56 4.08 -9.61
N MET A 327 10.70 4.09 -8.27
CA MET A 327 11.88 4.58 -7.56
C MET A 327 12.85 3.46 -7.12
N GLY A 328 12.47 2.19 -7.30
CA GLY A 328 13.18 1.07 -6.70
C GLY A 328 12.74 0.80 -5.25
N GLU A 329 13.00 -0.42 -4.77
CA GLU A 329 12.49 -0.91 -3.49
C GLU A 329 12.87 0.00 -2.31
N GLY A 330 11.86 0.43 -1.56
CA GLY A 330 12.03 1.25 -0.37
C GLY A 330 12.45 2.69 -0.65
N ASN A 331 12.36 3.15 -1.89
CA ASN A 331 12.47 4.55 -2.26
C ASN A 331 11.10 5.12 -2.60
N MET A 332 10.94 6.42 -2.35
CA MET A 332 9.71 7.15 -2.60
C MET A 332 10.03 8.60 -2.93
N VAL A 333 9.29 9.15 -3.89
CA VAL A 333 9.23 10.59 -4.15
C VAL A 333 7.79 11.06 -3.94
N ALA A 334 7.65 12.15 -3.22
CA ALA A 334 6.37 12.82 -3.02
C ALA A 334 6.47 14.27 -3.50
N ILE A 335 5.63 14.62 -4.47
CA ILE A 335 5.53 15.98 -5.01
C ILE A 335 4.24 16.59 -4.47
N ARG A 336 4.39 17.61 -3.63
CA ARG A 336 3.26 18.33 -3.05
C ARG A 336 3.01 19.61 -3.85
N LEU A 337 1.83 19.72 -4.43
CA LEU A 337 1.36 20.90 -5.16
C LEU A 337 0.36 21.64 -4.28
N GLY A 338 0.59 22.93 -4.05
CA GLY A 338 -0.29 23.78 -3.26
C GLY A 338 -0.95 24.85 -4.12
N HIS A 339 -2.21 25.15 -3.82
CA HIS A 339 -2.88 26.36 -4.27
C HIS A 339 -3.55 27.06 -3.08
N GLY A 340 -3.21 28.32 -2.88
CA GLY A 340 -3.66 29.12 -1.75
C GLY A 340 -4.36 30.42 -2.15
N VAL A 341 -4.72 31.20 -1.11
CA VAL A 341 -5.38 32.50 -1.24
C VAL A 341 -4.53 33.45 -2.10
N GLY A 342 -5.20 34.36 -2.83
CA GLY A 342 -4.54 35.33 -3.70
C GLY A 342 -4.03 34.72 -5.02
N GLY A 343 -4.23 33.43 -5.25
CA GLY A 343 -3.68 32.72 -6.40
C GLY A 343 -2.29 32.15 -6.15
N TYR A 344 -1.80 32.13 -4.91
CA TYR A 344 -0.53 31.47 -4.56
C TYR A 344 -0.50 30.04 -5.09
N ARG A 345 0.62 29.63 -5.69
CA ARG A 345 0.90 28.25 -6.06
C ARG A 345 2.30 27.85 -5.60
N CYS A 346 2.46 26.62 -5.17
CA CYS A 346 3.76 26.07 -4.80
C CYS A 346 3.94 24.61 -5.21
N VAL A 347 5.20 24.22 -5.31
CA VAL A 347 5.65 22.84 -5.51
C VAL A 347 6.71 22.54 -4.45
N GLU A 348 6.57 21.43 -3.75
CA GLU A 348 7.57 20.93 -2.82
C GLU A 348 7.91 19.49 -3.19
N ILE A 349 9.20 19.17 -3.25
CA ILE A 349 9.68 17.83 -3.59
C ILE A 349 10.28 17.20 -2.34
N PHE A 350 9.73 16.05 -1.95
CA PHE A 350 10.21 15.23 -0.85
C PHE A 350 10.71 13.89 -1.38
N THR A 351 11.84 13.42 -0.86
CA THR A 351 12.40 12.11 -1.23
C THR A 351 13.16 11.50 -0.06
N ASN A 352 13.31 10.18 -0.07
CA ASN A 352 14.23 9.45 0.80
C ASN A 352 15.46 8.91 0.06
N GLU A 353 15.67 9.32 -1.19
CA GLU A 353 16.92 9.09 -1.92
C GLU A 353 18.06 9.74 -1.12
N TRP A 354 18.81 8.90 -0.39
CA TRP A 354 19.76 9.32 0.63
C TRP A 354 20.98 10.00 -0.01
N PRO A 355 21.62 10.98 0.64
CA PRO A 355 22.74 11.75 0.08
C PRO A 355 24.01 10.96 -0.25
N SER A 356 24.05 9.64 -0.06
CA SER A 356 25.15 8.79 -0.54
C SER A 356 25.26 8.79 -2.07
N SER A 357 24.17 9.05 -2.80
CA SER A 357 24.22 9.42 -4.21
C SER A 357 24.19 10.95 -4.31
N GLN A 358 25.32 11.58 -4.63
CA GLN A 358 25.39 13.04 -4.83
C GLN A 358 24.46 13.56 -5.93
N SER A 359 23.86 12.67 -6.71
CA SER A 359 22.87 13.01 -7.71
C SER A 359 21.53 12.40 -7.32
N HIS A 360 20.56 13.24 -6.97
CA HIS A 360 19.15 12.84 -6.83
C HIS A 360 18.55 12.51 -8.21
N ASP A 361 19.23 11.71 -9.02
CA ASP A 361 18.94 11.54 -10.44
C ASP A 361 17.62 10.82 -10.66
N GLN A 362 17.30 9.83 -9.82
CA GLN A 362 16.01 9.16 -9.89
C GLN A 362 14.89 10.13 -9.53
N THR A 363 15.05 10.86 -8.43
CA THR A 363 14.07 11.90 -8.05
C THR A 363 13.94 12.96 -9.15
N ARG A 364 15.05 13.41 -9.74
CA ARG A 364 15.05 14.39 -10.84
C ARG A 364 14.28 13.87 -12.05
N SER A 365 14.55 12.65 -12.48
CA SER A 365 13.88 12.02 -13.62
C SER A 365 12.36 11.96 -13.40
N VAL A 366 11.93 11.53 -12.20
CA VAL A 366 10.51 11.50 -11.82
C VAL A 366 9.90 12.90 -11.82
N VAL A 367 10.61 13.87 -11.27
CA VAL A 367 10.15 15.26 -11.19
C VAL A 367 10.00 15.87 -12.57
N MET A 368 10.96 15.69 -13.47
CA MET A 368 10.87 16.17 -14.85
C MET A 368 9.71 15.52 -15.60
N ARG A 369 9.51 14.21 -15.41
CA ARG A 369 8.39 13.47 -16.01
C ARG A 369 7.03 13.98 -15.55
N VAL A 370 6.86 14.23 -14.25
CA VAL A 370 5.57 14.69 -13.68
C VAL A 370 5.34 16.18 -13.99
N LEU A 371 6.32 17.03 -13.70
CA LEU A 371 6.17 18.48 -13.79
C LEU A 371 6.31 19.00 -15.23
N GLY A 372 7.00 18.26 -16.09
CA GLY A 372 7.45 18.70 -17.41
C GLY A 372 8.73 19.53 -17.33
N ASP A 373 9.50 19.60 -18.41
CA ASP A 373 10.84 20.20 -18.42
C ASP A 373 10.87 21.66 -17.93
N GLN A 374 9.85 22.44 -18.27
CA GLN A 374 9.80 23.86 -17.92
C GLN A 374 9.64 24.09 -16.41
N LEU A 375 8.60 23.52 -15.80
CA LEU A 375 8.37 23.66 -14.36
C LEU A 375 9.39 22.83 -13.57
N GLY A 376 9.70 21.62 -14.03
CA GLY A 376 10.70 20.74 -13.42
C GLY A 376 12.08 21.37 -13.37
N GLY A 377 12.54 22.01 -14.45
CA GLY A 377 13.78 22.79 -14.49
C GLY A 377 13.81 23.89 -13.43
N LYS A 378 12.77 24.72 -13.37
CA LYS A 378 12.67 25.80 -12.38
C LYS A 378 12.68 25.31 -10.94
N VAL A 379 11.95 24.24 -10.64
CA VAL A 379 11.92 23.67 -9.29
C VAL A 379 13.28 23.07 -8.93
N TRP A 380 13.96 22.43 -9.89
CA TRP A 380 15.25 21.80 -9.66
C TRP A 380 16.38 22.81 -9.45
N ASP A 381 16.32 23.93 -10.18
CA ASP A 381 17.27 25.04 -10.12
C ASP A 381 16.88 26.09 -9.06
N GLU A 382 15.81 25.85 -8.29
CA GLU A 382 15.29 26.72 -7.23
C GLU A 382 15.02 28.18 -7.68
N GLN A 383 14.51 28.33 -8.90
CA GLN A 383 14.17 29.63 -9.50
C GLN A 383 12.80 30.11 -9.02
N ASP A 384 12.73 30.68 -7.81
CA ASP A 384 11.49 31.24 -7.27
C ASP A 384 11.00 32.46 -8.08
N GLU A 385 9.67 32.51 -8.33
CA GLU A 385 9.00 33.62 -9.00
C GLU A 385 8.29 34.57 -8.03
N SER A 386 8.43 34.33 -6.73
CA SER A 386 7.93 35.22 -5.68
C SER A 386 8.72 36.53 -5.75
N GLY A 387 8.20 37.49 -6.53
CA GLY A 387 8.84 38.79 -6.73
C GLY A 387 9.08 39.49 -5.40
N GLY A 388 10.35 39.57 -4.98
CA GLY A 388 10.95 40.55 -4.05
C GLY A 388 10.41 40.66 -2.61
N ALA A 389 9.21 40.19 -2.31
CA ALA A 389 8.66 40.16 -0.97
C ALA A 389 9.08 38.85 -0.31
N SER A 390 10.27 38.82 0.29
CA SER A 390 10.70 37.71 1.13
C SER A 390 9.70 37.49 2.26
N ILE A 391 8.75 36.59 2.06
CA ILE A 391 7.94 36.03 3.13
C ILE A 391 8.89 35.11 3.90
N VAL A 392 9.27 35.55 5.10
CA VAL A 392 10.03 34.73 6.03
C VAL A 392 9.19 33.48 6.36
N VAL A 393 9.52 32.36 5.73
CA VAL A 393 8.96 31.06 6.10
C VAL A 393 9.60 30.66 7.42
N LEU A 394 8.85 30.80 8.51
CA LEU A 394 9.22 30.22 9.80
C LEU A 394 9.32 28.70 9.62
N LYS A 395 10.53 28.16 9.82
CA LYS A 395 10.82 26.72 9.80
C LYS A 395 10.20 26.05 11.03
#